data_AF-A0A7K0ID38-F1
#
_entry.id   AF-A0A7K0ID38-F1
#
_cell.length_a   1.000
_cell.length_b   1.000
_cell.length_c   1.000
_cell.angle_alpha   90.00
_cell.angle_beta   90.00
_cell.angle_gamma   90.00
#
_symmetry.space_group_name_H-M   'P 1'
#
loop_
_entity.id
_entity.type
_entity.pdbx_description
1 polymer ?
#
loop_
_entity_poly.entity_id
_entity_poly.type
_entity_poly.pdbx_seq_one_letter_code
_entity_poly.pdbx_strand_id
1 'polypeptide(L)'
;MRTEEEALECLKGRFADRFGVMAGRALAFASAPGRVELAGNHTDHQGGRTISTAIDRRMFALAAPNGEDVIHVSMEGFGEAAIDVEDLEPRAEERG
;
A
#
# COMPACT_ATOMS: atom_id res chain seq x y z
N MET A 1 -2.09 18.54 -1.08
CA MET A 1 -2.06 17.10 -0.78
C MET A 1 -3.45 16.58 -1.06
N ARG A 2 -3.61 15.39 -1.68
CA ARG A 2 -4.96 14.89 -2.01
C ARG A 2 -5.75 14.67 -0.70
N THR A 3 -7.00 15.12 -0.66
CA THR A 3 -7.95 14.70 0.39
C THR A 3 -8.28 13.22 0.23
N GLU A 4 -8.93 12.60 1.23
CA GLU A 4 -9.36 11.21 1.10
C GLU A 4 -10.36 11.00 -0.03
N GLU A 5 -11.25 11.97 -0.25
CA GLU A 5 -12.25 11.97 -1.32
C GLU A 5 -11.59 12.08 -2.70
N GLU A 6 -10.63 13.00 -2.86
CA GLU A 6 -9.84 13.14 -4.10
C GLU A 6 -9.01 11.88 -4.38
N ALA A 7 -8.43 11.27 -3.34
CA ALA A 7 -7.66 10.04 -3.46
C ALA A 7 -8.55 8.86 -3.85
N LEU A 8 -9.73 8.71 -3.23
CA LEU A 8 -10.67 7.65 -3.55
C LEU A 8 -11.16 7.75 -5.00
N GLU A 9 -11.50 8.95 -5.47
CA GLU A 9 -11.96 9.14 -6.85
C GLU A 9 -10.86 8.83 -7.87
N CYS A 10 -9.64 9.31 -7.61
CA CYS A 10 -8.48 8.98 -8.44
C CYS A 10 -8.23 7.46 -8.48
N LEU A 11 -8.32 6.79 -7.33
CA LEU A 11 -8.10 5.34 -7.24
C LEU A 11 -9.19 4.52 -7.90
N LYS A 12 -10.46 4.96 -7.87
CA LYS A 12 -11.55 4.29 -8.63
C LYS A 12 -11.27 4.30 -10.13
N GLY A 13 -10.87 5.44 -10.69
CA GLY A 13 -10.51 5.55 -12.10
C GLY A 13 -9.38 4.60 -12.46
N ARG A 14 -8.29 4.63 -11.69
CA ARG A 14 -7.14 3.76 -11.92
C ARG A 14 -7.44 2.27 -11.73
N PHE A 15 -8.27 1.94 -10.75
CA PHE A 15 -8.70 0.57 -10.52
C PHE A 15 -9.53 0.08 -11.71
N ALA A 16 -10.45 0.89 -12.23
CA ALA A 16 -11.22 0.55 -13.42
C ALA A 16 -10.32 0.35 -14.65
N ASP A 17 -9.33 1.23 -14.84
CA ASP A 17 -8.39 1.17 -15.95
C ASP A 17 -7.48 -0.06 -15.92
N ARG A 18 -7.12 -0.56 -14.73
CA ARG A 18 -6.17 -1.69 -14.57
C ARG A 18 -6.79 -3.03 -14.24
N PHE A 19 -7.88 -3.04 -13.50
CA PHE A 19 -8.49 -4.26 -12.98
C PHE A 19 -9.94 -4.44 -13.44
N GLY A 20 -10.46 -3.52 -14.26
CA GLY A 20 -11.78 -3.59 -14.85
C GLY A 20 -12.91 -3.19 -13.90
N VAL A 21 -14.12 -3.63 -14.24
CA VAL A 21 -15.37 -3.14 -13.63
C VAL A 21 -15.43 -3.46 -12.14
N MET A 22 -15.76 -2.45 -11.34
CA MET A 22 -15.88 -2.55 -9.87
C MET A 22 -17.28 -2.96 -9.40
N ALA A 23 -18.28 -2.90 -10.27
CA ALA A 23 -19.68 -3.15 -9.92
C ALA A 23 -19.86 -4.55 -9.33
N GLY A 24 -20.50 -4.62 -8.16
CA GLY A 24 -20.73 -5.87 -7.43
C GLY A 24 -19.55 -6.40 -6.62
N ARG A 25 -18.39 -5.73 -6.65
CA ARG A 25 -17.22 -6.11 -5.84
C ARG A 25 -17.23 -5.37 -4.51
N ALA A 26 -16.83 -6.07 -3.44
CA ALA A 26 -16.57 -5.45 -2.15
C ALA A 26 -15.26 -4.66 -2.22
N LEU A 27 -15.35 -3.33 -2.11
CA LEU A 27 -14.20 -2.44 -2.17
C LEU A 27 -13.69 -2.12 -0.77
N ALA A 28 -12.38 -2.20 -0.58
CA ALA A 28 -11.68 -1.74 0.61
C ALA A 28 -10.83 -0.52 0.25
N PHE A 29 -11.19 0.64 0.81
CA PHE A 29 -10.37 1.85 0.74
C PHE A 29 -9.58 1.98 2.03
N ALA A 30 -8.26 2.11 1.91
CA ALA A 30 -7.35 2.18 3.05
C ALA A 30 -6.34 3.30 2.87
N SER A 31 -5.83 3.81 3.99
CA SER A 31 -4.80 4.84 4.00
C SER A 31 -3.87 4.69 5.19
N ALA A 32 -2.61 5.08 5.00
CA ALA A 32 -1.59 5.09 6.04
C ALA A 32 -0.75 6.38 5.94
N PRO A 33 -0.54 7.12 7.05
CA PRO A 33 0.35 8.27 7.05
C PRO A 33 1.82 7.83 7.08
N GLY A 34 2.67 8.63 6.46
CA GLY A 34 4.09 8.64 6.75
C GLY A 34 4.32 9.10 8.20
N ARG A 35 5.56 8.96 8.66
CA ARG A 35 5.98 9.40 9.99
C ARG A 35 7.28 10.18 9.94
N VAL A 36 7.52 10.96 10.99
CA VAL A 36 8.85 11.47 11.33
C VAL A 36 9.20 11.03 12.74
N GLU A 37 10.49 10.79 12.97
CA GLU A 37 11.05 10.48 14.28
C GLU A 37 11.66 11.75 14.87
N LEU A 38 11.14 12.17 16.02
CA LEU A 38 11.58 13.38 16.71
C LEU A 38 12.78 13.08 17.62
N ALA A 39 12.80 11.90 18.23
CA ALA A 39 13.88 11.43 19.09
C ALA A 39 13.89 9.89 19.20
N GLY A 40 15.04 9.34 19.59
CA GLY A 40 15.20 7.89 19.77
C GLY A 40 15.76 7.16 18.54
N ASN A 41 16.43 7.88 17.62
CA ASN A 41 17.00 7.30 16.41
C ASN A 41 17.86 6.07 16.73
N HIS A 42 17.68 5.00 15.94
CA HIS A 42 18.42 3.75 16.06
C HIS A 42 18.29 3.05 17.43
N THR A 43 17.29 3.38 18.24
CA THR A 43 17.08 2.71 19.54
C THR A 43 16.04 1.58 19.47
N ASP A 44 15.17 1.60 18.46
CA ASP A 44 14.08 0.66 18.24
C ASP A 44 14.54 -0.81 18.19
N HIS A 45 15.57 -1.10 17.40
CA HIS A 45 16.14 -2.44 17.24
C HIS A 45 17.04 -2.87 18.40
N GLN A 46 17.25 -1.99 19.39
CA GLN A 46 17.97 -2.26 20.63
C GLN A 46 17.04 -2.34 21.87
N GLY A 47 15.71 -2.39 21.65
CA GLY A 47 14.72 -2.41 22.73
C GLY A 47 14.51 -1.07 23.44
N GLY A 48 14.94 0.03 22.81
CA GLY A 48 14.76 1.39 23.30
C GLY A 48 13.35 1.95 23.05
N ARG A 49 13.20 3.28 23.21
CA ARG A 49 11.95 3.99 23.02
C ARG A 49 12.15 5.11 22.01
N THR A 50 11.16 5.33 21.14
CA THR A 50 11.16 6.41 20.17
C THR A 50 10.01 7.40 20.45
N ILE A 51 10.20 8.64 20.03
CA ILE A 51 9.14 9.64 19.97
C ILE A 51 8.92 9.94 18.48
N SER A 52 7.78 9.50 17.95
CA SER A 52 7.43 9.68 16.54
C SER A 52 6.08 10.36 16.41
N THR A 53 5.86 11.04 15.29
CA THR A 53 4.55 11.58 14.92
C THR A 53 4.21 11.20 13.49
N ALA A 54 2.93 10.93 13.24
CA ALA A 54 2.40 10.88 11.89
C ALA A 54 2.53 12.27 11.25
N ILE A 55 2.82 12.29 9.95
CA ILE A 55 2.77 13.50 9.13
C ILE A 55 1.52 13.48 8.26
N ASP A 56 1.21 14.63 7.67
CA ASP A 56 0.08 14.78 6.77
C ASP A 56 0.22 13.94 5.50
N ARG A 57 1.46 13.67 5.03
CA ARG A 57 1.76 12.84 3.84
C ARG A 57 1.25 11.41 4.03
N ARG A 58 0.43 10.93 3.09
CA ARG A 58 -0.27 9.64 3.19
C ARG A 58 -0.16 8.82 1.92
N MET A 59 -0.14 7.51 2.08
CA MET A 59 -0.40 6.54 1.03
C MET A 59 -1.89 6.16 1.08
N PHE A 60 -2.48 5.98 -0.10
CA PHE A 60 -3.87 5.55 -0.27
C PHE A 60 -3.91 4.31 -1.16
N ALA A 61 -4.81 3.39 -0.86
CA ALA A 61 -5.02 2.17 -1.63
C ALA A 61 -6.51 1.86 -1.75
N LEU A 62 -6.88 1.29 -2.90
CA LEU A 62 -8.21 0.75 -3.16
C LEU A 62 -8.05 -0.68 -3.65
N ALA A 63 -8.67 -1.61 -2.95
CA ALA A 63 -8.54 -3.04 -3.22
C ALA A 63 -9.91 -3.70 -3.29
N ALA A 64 -9.98 -4.84 -3.97
CA ALA A 64 -11.15 -5.71 -3.98
C ALA A 64 -10.69 -7.16 -4.14
N PRO A 65 -11.40 -8.15 -3.55
CA PRO A 65 -11.12 -9.56 -3.83
C PRO A 65 -11.19 -9.85 -5.32
N ASN A 66 -10.26 -10.67 -5.83
CA ASN A 66 -10.24 -11.18 -7.21
C ASN A 66 -10.61 -12.67 -7.30
N GLY A 67 -10.65 -13.39 -6.18
CA GLY A 67 -11.00 -14.81 -6.15
C GLY A 67 -9.85 -15.75 -6.55
N GLU A 68 -8.62 -15.25 -6.53
CA GLU A 68 -7.40 -15.98 -6.84
C GLU A 68 -6.44 -15.89 -5.65
N ASP A 69 -5.43 -16.77 -5.63
CA ASP A 69 -4.33 -16.76 -4.68
C ASP A 69 -3.18 -15.84 -5.14
N VAL A 70 -3.45 -14.95 -6.11
CA VAL A 70 -2.49 -13.98 -6.63
C VAL A 70 -2.99 -12.57 -6.36
N ILE A 71 -2.16 -11.73 -5.72
CA ILE A 71 -2.43 -10.30 -5.54
C ILE A 71 -1.88 -9.56 -6.75
N HIS A 72 -2.76 -8.85 -7.48
CA HIS A 72 -2.35 -7.89 -8.50
C HIS A 72 -2.32 -6.48 -7.94
N VAL A 73 -1.17 -5.82 -8.07
CA VAL A 73 -0.93 -4.47 -7.54
C VAL A 73 -0.53 -3.55 -8.68
N SER A 74 -1.08 -2.33 -8.68
CA SER A 74 -0.65 -1.23 -9.54
C SER A 74 -0.40 0.00 -8.68
N MET A 75 0.78 0.63 -8.82
CA MET A 75 1.20 1.76 -8.00
C MET A 75 1.71 2.92 -8.85
N GLU A 76 1.28 4.15 -8.51
CA GLU A 76 1.75 5.40 -9.13
C GLU A 76 3.27 5.52 -9.02
N GLY A 77 3.96 5.64 -10.17
CA GLY A 77 5.41 5.82 -10.21
C GLY A 77 6.25 4.56 -10.03
N PHE A 78 5.63 3.40 -9.75
CA PHE A 78 6.36 2.13 -9.55
C PHE A 78 5.93 1.02 -10.53
N GLY A 79 4.75 1.11 -11.13
CA GLY A 79 4.28 0.14 -12.13
C GLY A 79 3.35 -0.91 -11.54
N GLU A 80 3.41 -2.13 -12.09
CA GLU A 80 2.52 -3.24 -11.75
C GLU A 80 3.32 -4.46 -11.28
N ALA A 81 2.74 -5.22 -10.36
CA ALA A 81 3.30 -6.45 -9.83
C ALA A 81 2.20 -7.49 -9.57
N ALA A 82 2.57 -8.76 -9.64
CA ALA A 82 1.74 -9.89 -9.26
C ALA A 82 2.48 -10.70 -8.19
N ILE A 83 1.79 -11.04 -7.11
CA ILE A 83 2.37 -11.72 -5.94
C ILE A 83 1.51 -12.95 -5.66
N ASP A 84 2.08 -14.14 -5.87
CA ASP A 84 1.47 -15.40 -5.43
C ASP A 84 1.57 -15.48 -3.89
N VAL A 85 0.45 -15.66 -3.19
CA VAL A 85 0.43 -15.69 -1.72
C VAL A 85 0.92 -17.02 -1.15
N GLU A 86 1.04 -18.06 -1.97
CA GLU A 86 1.59 -19.35 -1.58
C GLU A 86 3.11 -19.44 -1.81
N ASP A 87 3.68 -18.56 -2.64
CA ASP A 87 5.13 -18.51 -2.88
C ASP A 87 5.87 -17.76 -1.76
N LEU A 88 6.35 -18.53 -0.78
CA LEU A 88 7.07 -18.02 0.41
C LEU A 88 8.60 -18.21 0.30
N GLU A 89 9.09 -18.81 -0.79
CA GLU A 89 10.50 -19.14 -0.92
C GLU A 89 11.32 -17.90 -1.30
N PRO A 90 12.46 -17.66 -0.64
CA PRO A 90 13.28 -16.49 -0.92
C PRO A 90 13.92 -16.60 -2.31
N ARG A 91 13.81 -15.54 -3.12
CA ARG A 91 14.47 -15.48 -4.43
C ARG A 91 15.83 -14.79 -4.33
N ALA A 92 16.83 -15.36 -5.00
CA ALA A 92 18.19 -14.81 -4.97
C ALA A 92 18.26 -13.37 -5.51
N GLU A 93 17.44 -13.06 -6.51
CA GLU A 93 17.29 -11.73 -7.13
C GLU A 93 16.58 -10.69 -6.26
N GLU A 94 15.83 -11.10 -5.23
CA GLU A 94 15.14 -10.20 -4.29
C GLU A 94 16.04 -9.76 -3.13
N ARG A 95 17.30 -10.20 -3.10
CA ARG A 95 18.29 -9.77 -2.10
C ARG A 95 18.74 -8.34 -2.37
N GLY A 96 18.42 -7.43 -1.44
CA GLY A 96 18.92 -6.06 -1.38
C GLY A 96 20.28 -5.91 -0.72
#